data_AF-A0A533RQM2-F1
#
_entry.id   AF-A0A533RQM2-F1
#
_cell.length_a   1.000
_cell.length_b   1.000
_cell.length_c   1.000
_cell.angle_alpha   90.00
_cell.angle_beta   90.00
_cell.angle_gamma   90.00
#
_symmetry.space_group_name_H-M   'P 1'
#
loop_
_entity.id
_entity.type
_entity.pdbx_description
1 polymer ?
#
loop_
_entity_poly.entity_id
_entity_poly.type
_entity_poly.pdbx_seq_one_letter_code
_entity_poly.pdbx_strand_id
1 'polypeptide(L)'
;HTPVIRVLLDREDGVDLEAICEANRWVGETLESADPVSGPYTLEVSSPGVDRPLRKRVDFERFAGQEATLKVKPHGGARSAWTGVLRGIEGDDVLIETDGETVRIAYDCIVKARLKGVVSFNRERGTQS
;
A
#
# COMPACT_ATOMS: atom_id res chain seq x y z
N HIS A 1 -17.94 18.10 18.34
CA HIS A 1 -16.83 17.18 18.06
C HIS A 1 -17.45 15.93 17.45
N THR A 2 -17.24 15.69 16.16
CA THR A 2 -17.82 14.52 15.47
C THR A 2 -16.98 13.29 15.83
N PRO A 3 -17.59 12.20 16.34
CA PRO A 3 -16.87 10.96 16.63
C PRO A 3 -16.23 10.37 15.36
N VAL A 4 -15.02 9.82 15.52
CA VAL A 4 -14.24 9.20 14.43
C VAL A 4 -14.04 7.72 14.74
N ILE A 5 -14.42 6.86 13.80
CA ILE A 5 -14.20 5.41 13.83
C ILE A 5 -13.04 5.12 12.88
N ARG A 6 -11.95 4.56 13.41
CA ARG A 6 -10.77 4.19 12.63
C ARG A 6 -10.69 2.69 12.47
N VAL A 7 -10.54 2.24 11.23
CA VAL A 7 -10.34 0.84 10.88
C VAL A 7 -9.01 0.69 10.16
N LEU A 8 -8.10 -0.07 10.78
CA LEU A 8 -6.84 -0.47 10.18
C LEU A 8 -6.98 -1.84 9.51
N LEU A 9 -6.63 -1.92 8.23
CA LEU A 9 -6.58 -3.16 7.47
C LEU A 9 -5.13 -3.62 7.36
N ASP A 10 -4.83 -4.80 7.90
CA ASP A 10 -3.52 -5.43 7.77
C ASP A 10 -3.66 -6.78 7.07
N ARG A 11 -2.75 -7.07 6.14
CA ARG A 11 -2.60 -8.37 5.47
C ARG A 11 -1.13 -8.63 5.24
N GLU A 12 -0.70 -9.88 5.42
CA GLU A 12 0.69 -10.32 5.26
C GLU A 12 1.27 -9.99 3.88
N ASP A 13 0.43 -9.95 2.83
CA ASP A 13 0.83 -9.67 1.45
C ASP A 13 0.54 -8.21 1.02
N GLY A 14 0.13 -7.36 1.97
CA GLY A 14 -0.36 -6.00 1.73
C GLY A 14 -1.86 -5.91 1.41
N VAL A 15 -2.41 -4.70 1.53
CA VAL A 15 -3.82 -4.39 1.28
C VAL A 15 -3.93 -3.48 0.07
N ASP A 16 -4.14 -4.03 -1.11
CA ASP A 16 -4.40 -3.24 -2.32
C ASP A 16 -5.66 -2.35 -2.21
N LEU A 17 -5.77 -1.39 -3.14
CA LEU A 17 -6.87 -0.41 -3.15
C LEU A 17 -8.26 -1.08 -3.28
N GLU A 18 -8.35 -2.19 -4.01
CA GLU A 18 -9.61 -2.91 -4.21
C GLU A 18 -10.09 -3.50 -2.88
N ALA A 19 -9.20 -4.11 -2.12
CA ALA A 19 -9.50 -4.59 -0.78
C ALA A 19 -9.84 -3.47 0.22
N ILE A 20 -9.25 -2.28 0.11
CA ILE A 20 -9.68 -1.11 0.91
C ILE A 20 -11.10 -0.71 0.54
N CYS A 21 -11.43 -0.64 -0.75
CA CYS A 21 -12.77 -0.30 -1.20
C CYS A 21 -13.81 -1.31 -0.72
N GLU A 22 -13.51 -2.61 -0.79
CA GLU A 22 -14.39 -3.68 -0.31
C GLU A 22 -14.58 -3.59 1.21
N ALA A 23 -13.48 -3.47 1.97
CA ALA A 23 -13.52 -3.33 3.41
C ALA A 23 -14.29 -2.07 3.84
N ASN A 24 -14.09 -0.92 3.19
CA ASN A 24 -14.85 0.30 3.48
C ASN A 24 -16.36 0.11 3.28
N ARG A 25 -16.76 -0.65 2.25
CA ARG A 25 -18.16 -0.96 2.00
C ARG A 25 -18.75 -1.87 3.07
N TRP A 26 -18.05 -2.98 3.37
CA TRP A 26 -18.48 -3.97 4.37
C TRP A 26 -18.51 -3.39 5.80
N VAL A 27 -17.47 -2.65 6.20
CA VAL A 27 -17.40 -1.96 7.48
C VAL A 27 -18.51 -0.93 7.60
N GLY A 28 -18.75 -0.15 6.54
CA GLY A 28 -19.85 0.79 6.47
C GLY A 28 -21.19 0.11 6.74
N GLU A 29 -21.55 -0.90 5.95
CA GLU A 29 -22.82 -1.64 6.10
C GLU A 29 -22.99 -2.24 7.50
N THR A 30 -21.92 -2.81 8.06
CA THR A 30 -21.92 -3.38 9.41
C THR A 30 -22.17 -2.30 10.47
N LEU A 31 -21.52 -1.14 10.36
CA LEU A 31 -21.71 -0.01 11.28
C LEU A 31 -23.11 0.60 11.14
N GLU A 32 -23.68 0.64 9.93
CA GLU A 32 -25.05 1.10 9.70
C GLU A 32 -26.09 0.17 10.35
N SER A 33 -25.85 -1.14 10.36
CA SER A 33 -26.73 -2.12 11.02
C SER A 33 -26.55 -2.18 12.53
N ALA A 34 -25.32 -2.02 13.03
CA ALA A 34 -25.02 -2.14 14.46
C ALA A 34 -25.32 -0.86 15.25
N ASP A 35 -25.43 0.29 14.57
CA ASP A 35 -25.60 1.64 15.13
C ASP A 35 -24.83 1.87 16.45
N PRO A 36 -23.49 1.65 16.46
CA PRO A 36 -22.73 1.67 17.71
C PRO A 36 -22.56 3.08 18.30
N VAL A 37 -22.85 4.12 17.52
CA VAL A 37 -22.69 5.52 17.91
C VAL A 37 -23.94 6.28 17.47
N SER A 38 -24.63 6.90 18.43
CA SER A 38 -25.76 7.76 18.11
C SER A 38 -25.30 9.10 17.53
N GLY A 39 -25.75 9.41 16.31
CA GLY A 39 -25.48 10.69 15.63
C GLY A 39 -24.39 10.60 14.54
N PRO A 40 -23.97 11.75 13.98
CA PRO A 40 -23.04 11.78 12.86
C PRO A 40 -21.66 11.27 13.30
N TYR A 41 -21.02 10.46 12.46
CA TYR A 41 -19.65 10.00 12.66
C TYR A 41 -18.87 10.01 11.35
N THR A 42 -17.55 9.99 11.50
CA THR A 42 -16.60 9.86 10.40
C THR A 42 -15.97 8.48 10.45
N LEU A 43 -16.05 7.72 9.36
CA LEU A 43 -15.36 6.45 9.20
C LEU A 43 -14.05 6.69 8.42
N GLU A 44 -12.93 6.40 9.06
CA GLU A 44 -11.61 6.37 8.43
C GLU A 44 -11.17 4.92 8.25
N VAL A 45 -11.04 4.47 7.00
CA VAL A 45 -10.46 3.16 6.68
C VAL A 45 -9.07 3.39 6.12
N SER A 46 -8.06 2.86 6.79
CA SER A 46 -6.66 2.98 6.37
C SER A 46 -6.01 1.62 6.33
N SER A 47 -5.05 1.43 5.43
CA SER A 47 -4.10 0.33 5.54
C SER A 47 -2.69 0.89 5.66
N PRO A 48 -1.86 0.37 6.58
CA PRO A 48 -0.43 0.67 6.62
C PRO A 48 0.34 0.02 5.45
N GLY A 49 -0.33 -0.49 4.42
CA GLY A 49 0.30 -1.29 3.38
C GLY A 49 -0.52 -1.39 2.10
N VAL A 50 -0.96 -0.27 1.51
CA VAL A 50 -1.39 -0.26 0.11
C VAL A 50 -0.25 -0.66 -0.77
N ASP A 51 -0.23 -1.96 -1.04
CA ASP A 51 0.73 -2.61 -1.88
C ASP A 51 0.30 -2.44 -3.32
N ARG A 52 0.83 -1.41 -3.98
CA ARG A 52 0.62 -1.25 -5.42
C ARG A 52 1.66 -2.10 -6.15
N PRO A 53 1.26 -3.15 -6.87
CA PRO A 53 2.22 -3.94 -7.62
C PRO A 53 2.82 -3.10 -8.75
N LEU A 54 4.14 -2.98 -8.73
CA LEU A 54 4.92 -2.37 -9.81
C LEU A 54 5.18 -3.46 -10.86
N ARG A 55 4.56 -3.33 -12.03
CA ARG A 55 4.67 -4.34 -13.10
C ARG A 55 5.46 -3.84 -14.29
N LYS A 56 5.32 -2.56 -14.67
CA LYS A 56 5.96 -2.00 -15.85
C LYS A 56 7.14 -1.13 -15.45
N ARG A 57 8.14 -1.03 -16.33
CA ARG A 57 9.31 -0.13 -16.14
C ARG A 57 8.91 1.32 -15.83
N VAL A 58 7.90 1.82 -16.54
CA VAL A 58 7.34 3.16 -16.30
C VAL A 58 6.78 3.35 -14.89
N ASP A 59 6.33 2.29 -14.22
CA ASP A 59 5.87 2.39 -12.84
C ASP A 59 7.07 2.70 -11.91
N PHE A 60 8.23 2.09 -12.15
CA PHE A 60 9.43 2.36 -11.36
C PHE A 60 9.90 3.80 -11.50
N GLU A 61 9.82 4.38 -12.71
CA GLU A 61 10.12 5.81 -12.90
C GLU A 61 9.08 6.70 -12.23
N ARG A 62 7.79 6.38 -12.43
CA ARG A 62 6.68 7.18 -11.90
C ARG A 62 6.67 7.24 -10.37
N PHE A 63 7.09 6.16 -9.73
CA PHE A 63 7.08 6.03 -8.27
C PHE A 63 8.49 6.15 -7.66
N ALA A 64 9.45 6.71 -8.41
CA ALA A 64 10.74 7.11 -7.86
C ALA A 64 10.53 8.10 -6.70
N GLY A 65 11.24 7.88 -5.59
CA GLY A 65 11.09 8.59 -4.33
C GLY A 65 10.15 7.95 -3.31
N GLN A 66 9.43 6.88 -3.68
CA GLN A 66 8.55 6.16 -2.75
C GLN A 66 9.18 4.88 -2.18
N GLU A 67 8.79 4.50 -0.97
CA GLU A 67 9.23 3.23 -0.38
C GLU A 67 8.58 2.05 -1.11
N ALA A 68 9.39 1.06 -1.48
CA ALA A 68 8.96 -0.13 -2.18
C ALA A 68 9.72 -1.37 -1.69
N THR A 69 9.11 -2.53 -1.87
CA THR A 69 9.73 -3.84 -1.68
C THR A 69 9.86 -4.55 -3.01
N LEU A 70 11.10 -4.91 -3.36
CA LEU A 70 11.47 -5.65 -4.55
C LEU A 70 11.89 -7.06 -4.14
N LYS A 71 11.17 -8.05 -4.64
CA LYS A 71 11.47 -9.47 -4.48
C LYS A 71 12.09 -9.98 -5.77
N VAL A 72 13.26 -10.59 -5.69
CA VAL A 72 13.91 -11.24 -6.83
C VAL A 72 13.93 -12.74 -6.69
N LYS A 73 14.20 -13.40 -7.81
CA LYS A 73 14.47 -14.82 -7.84
C LYS A 73 15.81 -15.10 -7.13
N PRO A 74 15.83 -15.95 -6.08
CA PRO A 74 17.08 -16.29 -5.42
C PRO A 74 18.00 -17.05 -6.38
N HIS A 75 19.22 -16.55 -6.56
CA HIS A 75 20.29 -17.25 -7.28
C HIS A 75 21.40 -17.57 -6.27
N GLY A 76 21.66 -18.87 -6.04
CA GLY A 76 22.80 -19.33 -5.23
C GLY A 76 22.85 -18.85 -3.78
N GLY A 77 21.70 -18.54 -3.14
CA GLY A 77 21.65 -18.09 -1.74
C GLY A 77 21.74 -16.57 -1.54
N ALA A 78 21.73 -15.78 -2.61
CA ALA A 78 21.67 -14.32 -2.52
C ALA A 78 20.34 -13.82 -1.92
N ARG A 79 20.39 -12.61 -1.32
CA ARG A 79 19.25 -11.90 -0.75
C ARG A 79 18.09 -11.84 -1.75
N SER A 80 16.91 -12.31 -1.35
CA SER A 80 15.74 -12.47 -2.22
C SER A 80 14.75 -11.31 -2.16
N ALA A 81 14.95 -10.36 -1.25
CA ALA A 81 14.12 -9.17 -1.12
C ALA A 81 14.91 -7.94 -0.63
N TRP A 82 14.61 -6.79 -1.24
CA TRP A 82 15.07 -5.47 -0.82
C TRP A 82 13.88 -4.59 -0.53
N THR A 83 13.93 -3.85 0.57
CA THR A 83 12.94 -2.86 0.95
C THR A 83 13.66 -1.54 1.17
N GLY A 84 13.17 -0.47 0.57
CA GLY A 84 13.85 0.82 0.58
C GLY A 84 13.18 1.82 -0.34
N VAL A 85 13.81 2.99 -0.52
CA VAL A 85 13.29 4.05 -1.38
C VAL A 85 13.64 3.75 -2.82
N LEU A 86 12.64 3.64 -3.67
CA LEU A 86 12.84 3.41 -5.09
C LEU A 86 13.47 4.67 -5.71
N ARG A 87 14.63 4.54 -6.37
CA ARG A 87 15.30 5.68 -7.04
C ARG A 87 14.93 5.77 -8.52
N GLY A 88 14.22 4.77 -9.03
CA GLY A 88 13.78 4.68 -10.43
C GLY A 88 14.33 3.44 -11.13
N ILE A 89 14.37 3.48 -12.45
CA ILE A 89 15.02 2.46 -13.29
C ILE A 89 15.97 3.17 -14.25
N GLU A 90 17.20 2.66 -14.38
CA GLU A 90 18.17 3.11 -15.38
C GLU A 90 18.50 1.97 -16.33
N GLY A 91 18.09 2.11 -17.60
CA GLY A 91 18.25 1.05 -18.59
C GLY A 91 17.45 -0.20 -18.21
N ASP A 92 18.16 -1.24 -17.78
CA ASP A 92 17.59 -2.52 -17.33
C ASP A 92 17.67 -2.73 -15.81
N ASP A 93 18.22 -1.78 -15.07
CA ASP A 93 18.45 -1.92 -13.63
C ASP A 93 17.53 -1.00 -12.83
N VAL A 94 16.72 -1.59 -11.96
CA VAL A 94 15.92 -0.86 -10.96
C VAL A 94 16.83 -0.49 -9.81
N LEU A 95 16.79 0.79 -9.42
CA LEU A 95 17.57 1.32 -8.32
C LEU A 95 16.71 1.41 -7.06
N ILE A 96 17.19 0.85 -5.96
CA ILE A 96 16.55 0.95 -4.64
C ILE A 96 17.58 1.34 -3.59
N GLU A 97 17.27 2.37 -2.81
CA GLU A 97 18.10 2.84 -1.72
C GLU A 97 17.64 2.20 -0.41
N THR A 98 18.51 1.38 0.19
CA THR A 98 18.27 0.68 1.45
C THR A 98 19.44 0.95 2.39
N ASP A 99 19.17 1.31 3.64
CA ASP A 99 20.22 1.56 4.64
C ASP A 99 21.26 2.63 4.21
N GLY A 100 20.83 3.60 3.39
CA GLY A 100 21.70 4.64 2.82
C GLY A 100 22.54 4.20 1.61
N GLU A 101 22.40 2.95 1.16
CA GLU A 101 23.12 2.39 0.02
C GLU A 101 22.19 2.17 -1.17
N THR A 102 22.56 2.65 -2.35
CA THR A 102 21.78 2.43 -3.58
C THR A 102 22.17 1.10 -4.22
N VAL A 103 21.26 0.14 -4.17
CA VAL A 103 21.39 -1.17 -4.80
C VAL A 103 20.76 -1.14 -6.19
N ARG A 104 21.48 -1.70 -7.17
CA ARG A 104 20.99 -1.90 -8.54
C ARG A 104 20.54 -3.35 -8.71
N ILE A 105 19.33 -3.53 -9.21
CA ILE A 105 18.70 -4.85 -9.38
C ILE A 105 18.19 -4.95 -10.81
N ALA A 106 18.70 -5.91 -11.58
CA ALA A 106 18.23 -6.17 -12.92
C ALA A 106 16.72 -6.43 -12.92
N TYR A 107 15.98 -5.73 -13.79
CA TYR A 107 14.53 -5.81 -13.89
C TYR A 107 14.06 -7.24 -14.18
N ASP A 108 14.82 -8.00 -14.99
CA ASP A 108 14.53 -9.41 -15.30
C ASP A 108 14.58 -10.34 -14.07
N CYS A 109 15.42 -10.00 -13.08
CA CYS A 109 15.52 -10.78 -11.84
C CYS A 109 14.33 -10.55 -10.89
N ILE A 110 13.58 -9.45 -11.05
CA ILE A 110 12.49 -9.04 -10.16
C ILE A 110 11.24 -9.89 -10.46
N VAL A 111 10.84 -10.69 -9.48
CA VAL A 111 9.65 -11.54 -9.56
C VAL A 111 8.41 -10.87 -9.01
N LYS A 112 8.57 -9.96 -8.05
CA LYS A 112 7.47 -9.20 -7.43
C LYS A 112 7.99 -7.85 -6.98
N ALA A 113 7.36 -6.76 -7.39
CA ALA A 113 7.71 -5.42 -6.96
C ALA A 113 6.46 -4.70 -6.47
N ARG A 114 6.62 -3.98 -5.37
CA ARG A 114 5.50 -3.56 -4.54
C ARG A 114 5.76 -2.23 -3.89
N LEU A 115 4.88 -1.26 -4.09
CA LEU A 115 4.99 0.03 -3.44
C LEU A 115 4.38 -0.05 -2.04
N LYS A 116 5.05 0.49 -1.03
CA LYS A 116 4.52 0.55 0.32
C LYS A 116 3.79 1.89 0.50
N GLY A 117 2.49 1.89 0.20
CA GLY A 117 1.63 3.05 0.36
C GLY A 117 0.92 3.09 1.71
N VAL A 118 0.82 4.27 2.32
CA VAL A 118 -0.19 4.54 3.35
C VAL A 118 -1.36 5.21 2.64
N VAL A 119 -2.53 4.57 2.66
CA VAL A 119 -3.75 5.17 2.11
C VAL A 119 -4.77 5.30 3.22
N SER A 120 -5.38 6.48 3.29
CA SER A 120 -6.46 6.80 4.20
C SER A 120 -7.69 7.19 3.40
N PHE A 121 -8.81 6.53 3.66
CA PHE A 121 -10.09 6.84 3.06
C PHE A 121 -11.02 7.40 4.12
N ASN A 122 -11.70 8.51 3.82
CA ASN A 122 -12.59 9.21 4.75
C ASN A 122 -14.03 9.18 4.25
N ARG A 123 -14.98 8.74 5.08
CA ARG A 123 -16.41 8.76 4.79
C ARG A 123 -17.16 9.46 5.91
N GLU A 124 -17.95 10.46 5.57
CA GLU A 124 -18.81 11.19 6.50
C GLU A 124 -20.24 10.64 6.40
N ARG A 125 -20.83 10.22 7.53
CA ARG A 125 -22.27 9.94 7.58
C ARG A 125 -22.99 11.23 7.97
N GLY A 126 -23.47 11.96 6.97
CA GLY A 126 -24.39 13.08 7.18
C GLY A 126 -25.79 12.54 7.44
N THR A 127 -26.41 12.94 8.54
CA THR A 127 -27.86 12.76 8.74
C THR A 127 -28.55 13.51 7.61
N GLN A 128 -29.00 12.80 6.58
CA GLN A 128 -29.94 13.36 5.63
C GLN A 128 -31.23 13.66 6.42
N SER A 129 -31.57 14.95 6.48
CA SER A 129 -32.82 15.44 7.10
C SER A 129 -34.04 15.01 6.30
#